data_AF-A0A7R9KEG1-F1
#
_entry.id   AF-A0A7R9KEG1-F1
#
_cell.length_a   1.000
_cell.length_b   1.000
_cell.length_c   1.000
_cell.angle_alpha   90.00
_cell.angle_beta   90.00
_cell.angle_gamma   90.00
#
_symmetry.space_group_name_H-M   'P 1'
#
loop_
_entity.id
_entity.type
_entity.pdbx_description
1 polymer ?
#
loop_
_entity_poly.entity_id
_entity_poly.type
_entity_poly.pdbx_seq_one_letter_code
_entity_poly.pdbx_strand_id
1 'polypeptide(L)'
;MVGKSGLVSRVITGWPLRKRFGFYAFLPLFFCCGAVVEYLMIHLDINSVNFYKIYGQKLSQQTLQQQLRNQKQLKETMTKEVTNNYVWSSGTSGTATAGQITNWSNCQVSGGNSRRPKPVFFWNNADVMKWLKRHCEQYYGLYGHAFLENEITGRSLVRITECTLERMGISDATHRDDICRIILKLKLKSDIIEIKDLEKKSESGIASSVTTGIS
;
A
#
# COMPACT_ATOMS: atom_id res chain seq x y z
N MET A 1 -14.88 70.06 2.36
CA MET A 1 -13.47 70.30 1.98
C MET A 1 -12.84 68.96 1.60
N VAL A 2 -12.57 68.71 0.32
CA VAL A 2 -11.58 67.72 -0.09
C VAL A 2 -10.84 68.32 -1.28
N GLY A 3 -9.65 68.85 -1.00
CA GLY A 3 -8.70 69.27 -2.01
C GLY A 3 -7.94 68.06 -2.58
N LYS A 4 -7.19 68.35 -3.65
CA LYS A 4 -6.33 67.45 -4.47
C LYS A 4 -7.13 66.87 -5.66
N SER A 5 -6.83 67.18 -6.93
CA SER A 5 -5.51 67.10 -7.57
C SER A 5 -5.56 67.73 -8.98
N GLY A 6 -4.76 68.77 -9.24
CA GLY A 6 -4.71 69.45 -10.56
C GLY A 6 -4.08 68.63 -11.70
N LEU A 7 -3.43 67.51 -11.37
CA LEU A 7 -2.76 66.62 -12.34
C LEU A 7 -3.66 65.45 -12.79
N VAL A 8 -4.39 64.84 -11.86
CA VAL A 8 -5.27 63.70 -12.12
C VAL A 8 -6.41 64.08 -13.06
N SER A 9 -6.99 65.27 -12.87
CA SER A 9 -8.05 65.78 -13.75
C SER A 9 -7.56 66.05 -15.18
N ARG A 10 -6.31 66.51 -15.35
CA ARG A 10 -5.69 66.74 -16.67
C ARG A 10 -5.44 65.45 -17.44
N VAL A 11 -5.00 64.39 -16.75
CA VAL A 11 -4.75 63.08 -17.36
C VAL A 11 -6.06 62.37 -17.72
N ILE A 12 -7.08 62.46 -16.86
CA ILE A 12 -8.41 61.86 -17.10
C ILE A 12 -9.16 62.58 -18.23
N THR A 13 -8.97 63.90 -18.41
CA THR A 13 -9.64 64.67 -19.47
C THR A 13 -8.95 64.58 -20.83
N GLY A 14 -7.65 64.24 -20.87
CA GLY A 14 -6.88 64.08 -22.10
C GLY A 14 -7.04 62.73 -22.83
N TRP A 15 -7.86 61.82 -22.32
CA TRP A 15 -7.96 60.46 -22.87
C TRP A 15 -8.74 60.44 -24.22
N PRO A 16 -8.12 60.01 -25.34
CA PRO A 16 -8.69 60.13 -26.69
C PRO A 16 -9.98 59.31 -26.89
N LEU A 17 -10.18 58.27 -26.09
CA LEU A 17 -11.31 57.34 -26.19
C LEU A 17 -12.61 57.83 -25.53
N ARG A 18 -12.55 58.92 -24.75
CA ARG A 18 -13.70 59.42 -23.99
C ARG A 18 -14.80 60.02 -24.88
N LYS A 19 -14.45 60.49 -26.08
CA LYS A 19 -15.41 61.10 -27.03
C LYS A 19 -16.37 60.10 -27.70
N ARG A 20 -16.01 58.80 -27.78
CA ARG A 20 -16.88 57.76 -28.37
C ARG A 20 -17.56 56.85 -27.34
N PHE A 21 -16.91 56.56 -26.21
CA PHE A 21 -17.35 55.47 -25.31
C PHE A 21 -17.96 55.93 -23.98
N GLY A 22 -18.11 57.24 -23.76
CA GLY A 22 -18.79 57.77 -22.58
C GLY A 22 -18.20 57.23 -21.27
N PHE A 23 -19.05 56.75 -20.36
CA PHE A 23 -18.66 56.17 -19.06
C PHE A 23 -17.73 54.94 -19.17
N TYR A 24 -17.71 54.24 -20.31
CA TYR A 24 -16.94 53.01 -20.52
C TYR A 24 -15.57 53.25 -21.16
N ALA A 25 -15.08 54.48 -21.22
CA ALA A 25 -13.78 54.82 -21.79
C ALA A 25 -12.58 54.15 -21.09
N PHE A 26 -12.77 53.65 -19.85
CA PHE A 26 -11.77 52.91 -19.07
C PHE A 26 -11.80 51.40 -19.31
N LEU A 27 -12.76 50.88 -20.08
CA LEU A 27 -12.90 49.43 -20.31
C LEU A 27 -11.63 48.78 -20.91
N PRO A 28 -10.92 49.39 -21.88
CA PRO A 28 -9.67 48.81 -22.40
C PRO A 28 -8.54 48.82 -21.37
N LEU A 29 -8.53 49.79 -20.45
CA LEU A 29 -7.57 49.85 -19.35
C LEU A 29 -7.80 48.69 -18.37
N PHE A 30 -9.06 48.41 -18.03
CA PHE A 30 -9.43 47.28 -17.19
C PHE A 30 -9.12 45.94 -17.86
N PHE A 31 -9.29 45.83 -19.17
CA PHE A 31 -8.94 44.63 -19.93
C PHE A 31 -7.43 44.38 -19.93
N CYS A 32 -6.61 45.39 -20.23
CA CYS A 32 -5.16 45.27 -20.16
C CYS A 32 -4.69 44.99 -18.72
N CYS A 33 -5.31 45.61 -17.71
CA CYS A 33 -5.00 45.34 -16.31
C CYS A 33 -5.33 43.89 -15.93
N GLY A 34 -6.49 43.37 -16.35
CA GLY A 34 -6.87 41.97 -16.16
C GLY A 34 -5.90 40.99 -16.83
N ALA A 35 -5.52 41.25 -18.08
CA ALA A 35 -4.54 40.45 -18.81
C ALA A 35 -3.15 40.47 -18.14
N VAL A 36 -2.76 41.59 -17.52
CA VAL A 36 -1.52 41.69 -16.75
C VAL A 36 -1.59 40.88 -15.46
N VAL A 37 -2.74 40.84 -14.77
CA VAL A 37 -2.93 40.00 -13.58
C VAL A 37 -2.88 38.51 -13.94
N GLU A 38 -3.52 38.10 -15.03
CA GLU A 38 -3.44 36.73 -15.54
C GLU A 38 -2.00 36.35 -15.93
N TYR A 39 -1.28 37.25 -16.60
CA TYR A 39 0.13 37.05 -16.95
C TYR A 39 1.03 36.95 -15.71
N LEU A 40 0.81 37.78 -14.69
CA LEU A 40 1.53 37.73 -13.42
C LEU A 40 1.26 36.42 -12.65
N MET A 41 0.03 35.88 -12.70
CA MET A 41 -0.31 34.59 -12.06
C MET A 41 0.53 33.43 -12.62
N ILE A 42 0.97 33.54 -13.87
CA ILE A 42 1.75 32.51 -14.58
C ILE A 42 3.27 32.81 -14.53
N HIS A 43 3.68 34.09 -14.49
CA HIS A 43 5.08 34.52 -14.66
C HIS A 43 5.75 35.15 -13.42
N LEU A 44 5.13 35.09 -12.25
CA LEU A 44 5.78 35.46 -10.98
C LEU A 44 6.82 34.40 -10.57
N ASP A 45 7.99 34.46 -11.20
CA ASP A 45 9.19 33.68 -10.86
C ASP A 45 10.04 34.47 -9.85
N ILE A 46 9.62 34.45 -8.57
CA ILE A 46 10.49 34.89 -7.47
C ILE A 46 11.25 33.64 -6.99
N ASN A 47 12.46 33.50 -7.52
CA ASN A 47 13.53 32.69 -6.94
C ASN A 47 13.24 31.19 -6.79
N SER A 48 12.97 30.50 -7.91
CA SER A 48 13.10 29.04 -8.07
C SER A 48 12.10 28.11 -7.35
N VAL A 49 10.92 28.56 -6.93
CA VAL A 49 9.89 27.63 -6.44
C VAL A 49 8.51 27.96 -7.00
N ASN A 50 8.11 27.16 -7.98
CA ASN A 50 6.82 27.24 -8.65
C ASN A 50 5.70 26.81 -7.66
N PHE A 51 4.88 27.74 -7.16
CA PHE A 51 3.81 27.46 -6.19
C PHE A 51 2.83 26.38 -6.66
N TYR A 52 2.62 26.26 -7.98
CA TYR A 52 1.80 25.19 -8.56
C TYR A 52 2.42 23.80 -8.36
N LYS A 53 3.76 23.67 -8.37
CA LYS A 53 4.43 22.40 -8.03
C LYS A 53 4.16 21.98 -6.58
N ILE A 54 4.09 22.94 -5.65
CA ILE A 54 3.75 22.68 -4.25
C ILE A 54 2.28 22.21 -4.12
N TYR A 55 1.35 22.81 -4.88
CA TYR A 55 -0.05 22.40 -4.85
C TYR A 55 -0.25 20.95 -5.34
N GLY A 56 0.38 20.57 -6.46
CA GLY A 56 0.32 19.19 -6.96
C GLY A 56 1.00 18.17 -6.03
N GLN A 57 2.11 18.56 -5.41
CA GLN A 57 2.85 17.71 -4.47
C GLN A 57 2.08 17.45 -3.17
N LYS A 58 1.26 18.40 -2.71
CA LYS A 58 0.42 18.20 -1.52
C LYS A 58 -0.74 17.22 -1.77
N LEU A 59 -1.32 17.22 -2.96
CA LEU A 59 -2.31 16.18 -3.33
C LEU A 59 -1.65 14.80 -3.43
N SER A 60 -0.50 14.69 -4.10
CA SER A 60 0.18 13.39 -4.23
C SER A 60 0.67 12.84 -2.89
N GLN A 61 1.18 13.71 -2.01
CA GLN A 61 1.60 13.32 -0.66
C GLN A 61 0.41 12.85 0.20
N GLN A 62 -0.76 13.47 0.07
CA GLN A 62 -1.95 13.01 0.79
C GLN A 62 -2.36 11.60 0.33
N THR A 63 -2.39 11.33 -0.97
CA THR A 63 -2.71 10.00 -1.51
C THR A 63 -1.69 8.94 -1.08
N LEU A 64 -0.39 9.25 -1.18
CA LEU A 64 0.68 8.35 -0.73
C LEU A 64 0.63 8.09 0.78
N GLN A 65 0.36 9.12 1.60
CA GLN A 65 0.21 8.96 3.05
C GLN A 65 -1.00 8.10 3.41
N GLN A 66 -2.09 8.20 2.65
CA GLN A 66 -3.30 7.41 2.85
C GLN A 66 -3.05 5.95 2.49
N GLN A 67 -2.38 5.69 1.36
CA GLN A 67 -1.94 4.34 1.00
C GLN A 67 -0.97 3.75 2.04
N LEU A 68 -0.02 4.55 2.54
CA LEU A 68 0.93 4.10 3.55
C LEU A 68 0.27 3.85 4.91
N ARG A 69 -0.71 4.68 5.31
CA ARG A 69 -1.53 4.44 6.52
C ARG A 69 -2.37 3.18 6.39
N ASN A 70 -3.02 2.98 5.24
CA ASN A 70 -3.81 1.78 4.99
C ASN A 70 -2.91 0.53 5.03
N GLN A 71 -1.73 0.59 4.41
CA GLN A 71 -0.70 -0.44 4.52
C GLN A 71 -0.26 -0.68 5.96
N LYS A 72 0.03 0.37 6.74
CA LYS A 72 0.40 0.23 8.17
C LYS A 72 -0.73 -0.40 8.99
N GLN A 73 -1.97 0.02 8.80
CA GLN A 73 -3.12 -0.57 9.48
C GLN A 73 -3.37 -2.02 9.06
N LEU A 74 -3.21 -2.36 7.77
CA LEU A 74 -3.21 -3.75 7.28
C LEU A 74 -2.10 -4.57 7.94
N LYS A 75 -0.90 -4.01 8.10
CA LYS A 75 0.20 -4.67 8.81
C LYS A 75 -0.09 -4.84 10.30
N GLU A 76 -0.66 -3.83 10.97
CA GLU A 76 -1.00 -3.89 12.39
C GLU A 76 -2.17 -4.85 12.68
N THR A 77 -3.22 -4.81 11.86
CA THR A 77 -4.34 -5.76 11.94
C THR A 77 -3.84 -7.19 11.70
N MET A 78 -3.03 -7.43 10.67
CA MET A 78 -2.42 -8.74 10.46
C MET A 78 -1.48 -9.15 11.61
N THR A 79 -0.74 -8.22 12.20
CA THR A 79 0.12 -8.51 13.37
C THR A 79 -0.72 -8.89 14.58
N LYS A 80 -1.83 -8.20 14.85
CA LYS A 80 -2.75 -8.51 15.95
C LYS A 80 -3.42 -9.88 15.76
N GLU A 81 -3.83 -10.23 14.54
CA GLU A 81 -4.36 -11.56 14.25
C GLU A 81 -3.31 -12.68 14.35
N VAL A 82 -2.06 -12.40 13.99
CA VAL A 82 -0.95 -13.34 14.15
C VAL A 82 -0.62 -13.55 15.64
N THR A 83 -0.57 -12.48 16.44
CA THR A 83 -0.34 -12.59 17.89
C THR A 83 -1.49 -13.31 18.61
N ASN A 84 -2.75 -13.05 18.24
CA ASN A 84 -3.91 -13.69 18.87
C ASN A 84 -3.93 -15.21 18.63
N ASN A 85 -3.51 -15.66 17.44
CA ASN A 85 -3.32 -17.09 17.15
C ASN A 85 -2.13 -17.74 17.89
N TYR A 86 -1.25 -16.96 18.52
CA TYR A 86 -0.10 -17.46 19.29
C TYR A 86 -0.36 -17.52 20.81
N VAL A 87 -1.38 -16.82 21.31
CA VAL A 87 -1.67 -16.66 22.76
C VAL A 87 -2.64 -17.70 23.33
N TRP A 88 -3.41 -18.44 22.51
CA TRP A 88 -4.29 -19.52 23.02
C TRP A 88 -3.55 -20.84 23.35
N SER A 89 -2.21 -20.89 23.27
CA SER A 89 -1.43 -22.13 23.49
C SER A 89 -0.73 -22.21 24.85
N SER A 90 -1.00 -21.29 25.77
CA SER A 90 -0.47 -21.32 27.14
C SER A 90 -1.59 -21.41 28.16
N GLY A 91 -2.13 -22.62 28.33
CA GLY A 91 -3.05 -22.94 29.42
C GLY A 91 -3.45 -24.40 29.39
N THR A 92 -3.22 -25.08 30.51
CA THR A 92 -3.76 -26.41 30.89
C THR A 92 -2.89 -27.63 30.55
N SER A 93 -1.94 -27.91 31.43
CA SER A 93 -1.56 -29.28 31.79
C SER A 93 -2.73 -29.93 32.53
N GLY A 94 -3.39 -30.91 31.88
CA GLY A 94 -4.50 -31.68 32.43
C GLY A 94 -4.58 -33.06 31.79
N THR A 95 -4.72 -34.06 32.64
CA THR A 95 -4.58 -35.51 32.46
C THR A 95 -5.65 -36.19 31.59
N ALA A 96 -5.22 -37.23 30.85
CA ALA A 96 -5.90 -38.47 30.46
C ALA A 96 -7.30 -38.44 29.79
N THR A 97 -7.45 -39.19 28.67
CA THR A 97 -8.31 -40.39 28.57
C THR A 97 -8.29 -40.92 27.12
N ALA A 98 -8.12 -42.24 26.98
CA ALA A 98 -8.12 -42.98 25.72
C ALA A 98 -9.52 -43.02 25.07
N GLY A 99 -9.58 -42.83 23.76
CA GLY A 99 -10.79 -43.00 22.95
C GLY A 99 -10.48 -42.94 21.46
N GLN A 100 -10.70 -44.07 20.78
CA GLN A 100 -10.39 -44.35 19.37
C GLN A 100 -11.11 -43.42 18.39
N ILE A 101 -10.41 -42.89 17.37
CA ILE A 101 -10.99 -42.62 16.04
C ILE A 101 -9.95 -42.91 14.94
N THR A 102 -10.46 -43.47 13.86
CA THR A 102 -9.83 -44.16 12.71
C THR A 102 -8.88 -43.34 11.84
N ASN A 103 -7.72 -43.96 11.58
CA ASN A 103 -6.84 -43.95 10.40
C ASN A 103 -6.92 -42.76 9.40
N TRP A 104 -5.92 -41.86 9.48
CA TRP A 104 -5.47 -40.99 8.38
C TRP A 104 -4.00 -41.31 8.07
N SER A 105 -3.77 -42.32 7.23
CA SER A 105 -2.42 -42.70 6.79
C SER A 105 -1.88 -41.74 5.73
N ASN A 106 -1.27 -40.65 6.18
CA ASN A 106 0.14 -40.29 5.90
C ASN A 106 0.41 -38.86 6.40
N CYS A 107 0.39 -38.70 7.73
CA CYS A 107 0.94 -37.52 8.39
C CYS A 107 2.40 -37.82 8.72
N GLN A 108 3.33 -37.43 7.84
CA GLN A 108 4.74 -37.36 8.22
C GLN A 108 4.92 -36.22 9.23
N VAL A 109 4.80 -36.60 10.50
CA VAL A 109 5.36 -35.89 11.64
C VAL A 109 6.88 -35.90 11.47
N SER A 110 7.42 -34.76 11.07
CA SER A 110 8.79 -34.35 11.38
C SER A 110 8.60 -33.08 12.22
N GLY A 111 8.65 -33.13 13.55
CA GLY A 111 9.85 -33.46 14.31
C GLY A 111 10.70 -32.19 14.41
N GLY A 112 10.46 -31.37 15.44
CA GLY A 112 11.31 -30.22 15.82
C GLY A 112 10.69 -28.83 15.63
N ASN A 113 10.32 -28.19 16.75
CA ASN A 113 9.98 -26.76 16.89
C ASN A 113 8.64 -26.26 16.30
N SER A 114 7.54 -26.90 16.70
CA SER A 114 6.15 -26.59 16.33
C SER A 114 5.59 -25.35 17.03
N ARG A 115 6.20 -24.18 16.85
CA ARG A 115 5.54 -22.91 17.17
C ARG A 115 5.61 -21.86 16.06
N ARG A 116 6.50 -21.99 15.08
CA ARG A 116 6.63 -20.99 14.01
C ARG A 116 5.97 -21.46 12.71
N PRO A 117 5.18 -20.60 12.05
CA PRO A 117 4.65 -20.90 10.72
C PRO A 117 5.80 -21.22 9.77
N LYS A 118 5.67 -22.31 8.99
CA LYS A 118 6.64 -22.63 7.93
C LYS A 118 6.67 -21.47 6.93
N PRO A 119 7.84 -20.94 6.53
CA PRO A 119 7.91 -19.89 5.53
C PRO A 119 7.31 -20.35 4.20
N VAL A 120 6.68 -19.43 3.47
CA VAL A 120 5.94 -19.74 2.22
C VAL A 120 6.84 -20.42 1.19
N PHE A 121 8.12 -20.03 1.13
CA PHE A 121 9.10 -20.63 0.23
C PHE A 121 9.24 -22.16 0.37
N PHE A 122 8.97 -22.71 1.56
CA PHE A 122 9.08 -24.14 1.87
C PHE A 122 7.75 -24.89 1.80
N TRP A 123 6.68 -24.25 1.35
CA TRP A 123 5.37 -24.90 1.23
C TRP A 123 5.36 -25.90 0.07
N ASN A 124 4.83 -27.08 0.35
CA ASN A 124 4.52 -28.07 -0.69
C ASN A 124 3.12 -27.81 -1.28
N ASN A 125 2.74 -28.59 -2.30
CA ASN A 125 1.43 -28.44 -2.93
C ASN A 125 0.26 -28.57 -1.94
N ALA A 126 0.34 -29.51 -0.98
CA ALA A 126 -0.70 -29.68 0.03
C ALA A 126 -0.85 -28.47 0.96
N ASP A 127 0.26 -27.83 1.35
CA ASP A 127 0.27 -26.60 2.14
C ASP A 127 -0.35 -25.44 1.35
N VAL A 128 -0.04 -25.32 0.06
CA VAL A 128 -0.64 -24.33 -0.84
C VAL A 128 -2.15 -24.55 -0.99
N MET A 129 -2.58 -25.79 -1.19
CA MET A 129 -4.01 -26.14 -1.27
C MET A 129 -4.75 -25.84 0.03
N LYS A 130 -4.13 -26.12 1.18
CA LYS A 130 -4.68 -25.80 2.50
C LYS A 130 -4.80 -24.29 2.71
N TRP A 131 -3.80 -23.53 2.29
CA TRP A 131 -3.84 -22.06 2.32
C TRP A 131 -4.93 -21.51 1.39
N LEU A 132 -5.02 -22.02 0.15
CA LEU A 132 -5.99 -21.61 -0.84
C LEU A 132 -7.42 -21.82 -0.32
N LYS A 133 -7.68 -22.98 0.29
CA LYS A 133 -8.98 -23.27 0.91
C LYS A 133 -9.36 -22.27 2.03
N ARG A 134 -8.38 -21.79 2.79
CA ARG A 134 -8.62 -20.91 3.95
C ARG A 134 -8.74 -19.43 3.58
N HIS A 135 -8.06 -18.99 2.53
CA HIS A 135 -7.98 -17.56 2.16
C HIS A 135 -8.71 -17.23 0.85
N CYS A 136 -8.96 -18.22 0.00
CA CYS A 136 -9.65 -18.10 -1.28
C CYS A 136 -10.87 -19.04 -1.34
N GLU A 137 -11.68 -19.14 -0.28
CA GLU A 137 -12.78 -20.11 -0.17
C GLU A 137 -13.76 -20.02 -1.36
N GLN A 138 -14.14 -18.80 -1.75
CA GLN A 138 -15.05 -18.53 -2.87
C GLN A 138 -14.49 -18.96 -4.25
N TYR A 139 -13.17 -19.00 -4.41
CA TYR A 139 -12.51 -19.37 -5.66
C TYR A 139 -11.97 -20.81 -5.64
N TYR A 140 -11.86 -21.42 -4.46
CA TYR A 140 -11.33 -22.77 -4.28
C TYR A 140 -12.17 -23.83 -5.01
N GLY A 141 -13.50 -23.71 -4.96
CA GLY A 141 -14.40 -24.63 -5.66
C GLY A 141 -14.28 -24.57 -7.19
N LEU A 142 -13.94 -23.41 -7.74
CA LEU A 142 -13.84 -23.17 -9.17
C LEU A 142 -12.44 -23.52 -9.71
N TYR A 143 -11.40 -22.99 -9.07
CA TYR A 143 -10.03 -23.04 -9.58
C TYR A 143 -9.10 -23.95 -8.78
N GLY A 144 -9.57 -24.58 -7.70
CA GLY A 144 -8.75 -25.47 -6.88
C GLY A 144 -8.16 -26.64 -7.68
N HIS A 145 -8.90 -27.19 -8.65
CA HIS A 145 -8.39 -28.24 -9.53
C HIS A 145 -7.23 -27.75 -10.41
N ALA A 146 -7.31 -26.53 -10.96
CA ALA A 146 -6.24 -25.96 -11.78
C ALA A 146 -4.93 -25.78 -10.97
N PHE A 147 -5.02 -25.39 -9.70
CA PHE A 147 -3.84 -25.30 -8.81
C PHE A 147 -3.25 -26.68 -8.46
N LEU A 148 -4.10 -27.72 -8.40
CA LEU A 148 -3.69 -29.09 -8.15
C LEU A 148 -2.98 -29.69 -9.38
N GLU A 149 -3.59 -29.53 -10.57
CA GLU A 149 -3.05 -30.04 -11.85
C GLU A 149 -1.71 -29.42 -12.21
N ASN A 150 -1.52 -28.13 -11.91
CA ASN A 150 -0.25 -27.44 -12.16
C ASN A 150 0.80 -27.64 -11.04
N GLU A 151 0.51 -28.49 -10.05
CA GLU A 151 1.39 -28.81 -8.91
C GLU A 151 2.03 -27.58 -8.25
N ILE A 152 1.23 -26.52 -8.03
CA ILE A 152 1.77 -25.24 -7.56
C ILE A 152 2.36 -25.39 -6.15
N THR A 153 3.67 -25.23 -6.04
CA THR A 153 4.41 -25.20 -4.76
C THR A 153 4.59 -23.78 -4.25
N GLY A 154 5.00 -23.60 -2.99
CA GLY A 154 5.23 -22.29 -2.40
C GLY A 154 6.24 -21.41 -3.17
N ARG A 155 7.25 -22.03 -3.79
CA ARG A 155 8.23 -21.34 -4.65
C ARG A 155 7.58 -20.74 -5.90
N SER A 156 6.71 -21.51 -6.55
CA SER A 156 5.95 -21.07 -7.73
C SER A 156 4.89 -20.05 -7.34
N LEU A 157 4.22 -20.23 -6.20
CA LEU A 157 3.19 -19.32 -5.68
C LEU A 157 3.74 -17.91 -5.42
N VAL A 158 4.98 -17.80 -4.94
CA VAL A 158 5.64 -16.49 -4.74
C VAL A 158 6.01 -15.83 -6.08
N ARG A 159 6.11 -16.57 -7.18
CA ARG A 159 6.45 -16.03 -8.51
C ARG A 159 5.25 -15.83 -9.42
N ILE A 160 4.09 -16.35 -9.03
CA ILE A 160 2.89 -16.33 -9.85
C ILE A 160 2.43 -14.89 -10.10
N THR A 161 2.10 -14.62 -11.35
CA THR A 161 1.59 -13.33 -11.87
C THR A 161 0.25 -13.56 -12.55
N GLU A 162 -0.44 -12.48 -12.92
CA GLU A 162 -1.72 -12.57 -13.62
C GLU A 162 -1.63 -13.44 -14.90
N CYS A 163 -0.57 -13.27 -15.69
CA CYS A 163 -0.35 -14.04 -16.92
C CYS A 163 -0.28 -15.56 -16.66
N THR A 164 0.34 -15.98 -15.56
CA THR A 164 0.37 -17.40 -15.19
C THR A 164 -0.98 -17.92 -14.71
N LEU A 165 -1.82 -17.09 -14.08
CA LEU A 165 -3.19 -17.48 -13.71
C LEU A 165 -4.07 -17.66 -14.95
N GLU A 166 -3.93 -16.77 -15.94
CA GLU A 166 -4.63 -16.85 -17.21
C GLU A 166 -4.28 -18.14 -17.97
N ARG A 167 -2.98 -18.47 -18.04
CA ARG A 167 -2.51 -19.72 -18.68
C ARG A 167 -2.99 -21.00 -17.98
N MET A 168 -3.33 -20.94 -16.70
CA MET A 168 -3.93 -22.07 -15.97
C MET A 168 -5.45 -22.20 -16.20
N GLY A 169 -6.05 -21.33 -17.00
CA GLY A 169 -7.47 -21.37 -17.35
C GLY A 169 -8.36 -20.37 -16.61
N ILE A 170 -7.79 -19.46 -15.81
CA ILE A 170 -8.55 -18.44 -15.08
C ILE A 170 -8.77 -17.22 -16.01
N SER A 171 -9.80 -17.31 -16.85
CA SER A 171 -10.08 -16.31 -17.88
C SER A 171 -10.74 -15.03 -17.35
N ASP A 172 -11.40 -15.09 -16.18
CA ASP A 172 -12.07 -13.94 -15.57
C ASP A 172 -11.07 -12.97 -14.93
N ALA A 173 -11.06 -11.72 -15.40
CA ALA A 173 -10.14 -10.69 -14.94
C ALA A 173 -10.37 -10.26 -13.48
N THR A 174 -11.63 -10.25 -13.02
CA THR A 174 -11.98 -9.89 -11.65
C THR A 174 -11.46 -10.96 -10.69
N HIS A 175 -11.68 -12.24 -11.04
CA HIS A 175 -11.19 -13.35 -10.23
C HIS A 175 -9.65 -13.40 -10.18
N ARG A 176 -8.99 -13.14 -11.31
CA ARG A 176 -7.52 -13.06 -11.34
C ARG A 176 -6.99 -11.95 -10.44
N ASP A 177 -7.58 -10.75 -10.50
CA ASP A 177 -7.17 -9.62 -9.69
C ASP A 177 -7.36 -9.91 -8.18
N ASP A 178 -8.49 -10.49 -7.78
CA ASP A 178 -8.74 -10.87 -6.39
C ASP A 178 -7.79 -11.97 -5.89
N ILE A 179 -7.52 -12.99 -6.69
CA ILE A 179 -6.52 -14.03 -6.36
C ILE A 179 -5.12 -13.41 -6.24
N CYS A 180 -4.73 -12.53 -7.17
CA CYS A 180 -3.47 -11.80 -7.13
C CYS A 180 -3.34 -10.95 -5.86
N ARG A 181 -4.40 -10.25 -5.44
CA ARG A 181 -4.42 -9.48 -4.19
C ARG A 181 -4.23 -10.36 -2.96
N ILE A 182 -4.87 -11.53 -2.93
CA ILE A 182 -4.73 -12.49 -1.81
C ILE A 182 -3.30 -13.06 -1.76
N ILE A 183 -2.69 -13.34 -2.91
CA ILE A 183 -1.30 -13.78 -3.00
C ILE A 183 -0.34 -12.67 -2.56
N LEU A 184 -0.60 -11.42 -2.94
CA LEU A 184 0.18 -10.26 -2.48
C LEU A 184 0.10 -10.11 -0.95
N LYS A 185 -1.09 -10.31 -0.36
CA LYS A 185 -1.27 -10.32 1.10
C LYS A 185 -0.44 -11.42 1.77
N LEU A 186 -0.38 -12.62 1.18
CA LEU A 186 0.47 -13.70 1.66
C LEU A 186 1.96 -13.32 1.61
N LYS A 187 2.44 -12.75 0.50
CA LYS A 187 3.83 -12.32 0.32
C LYS A 187 4.24 -11.31 1.39
N LEU A 188 3.44 -10.25 1.56
CA LEU A 188 3.70 -9.23 2.58
C LEU A 188 3.76 -9.84 3.99
N LYS A 189 2.87 -10.80 4.29
CA LYS A 189 2.89 -11.51 5.57
C LYS A 189 4.17 -12.33 5.76
N SER A 190 4.63 -13.01 4.70
CA SER A 190 5.89 -13.76 4.72
C SER A 190 7.09 -12.84 4.94
N ASP A 191 7.18 -11.74 4.18
CA ASP A 191 8.29 -10.79 4.25
C ASP A 191 8.38 -10.13 5.64
N ILE A 192 7.24 -9.77 6.23
CA ILE A 192 7.21 -9.21 7.59
C ILE A 192 7.72 -10.23 8.62
N ILE A 193 7.35 -11.50 8.48
CA ILE A 193 7.84 -12.56 9.38
C ILE A 193 9.35 -12.71 9.22
N GLU A 194 9.84 -12.73 7.98
CA GLU A 194 11.27 -12.87 7.69
C GLU A 194 12.09 -11.70 8.25
N ILE A 195 11.65 -10.45 8.05
CA ILE A 195 12.31 -9.27 8.62
C ILE A 195 12.36 -9.35 10.15
N LYS A 196 11.25 -9.70 10.80
CA LYS A 196 11.21 -9.83 12.27
C LYS A 196 12.11 -10.96 12.79
N ASP A 197 12.26 -12.03 12.02
CA ASP A 197 13.17 -13.12 12.37
C ASP A 197 14.64 -12.71 12.20
N LEU A 198 14.95 -11.89 11.19
CA LEU A 198 16.29 -11.30 10.99
C LEU A 198 16.65 -10.31 12.10
N GLU A 199 15.72 -9.44 12.51
CA GLU A 199 15.90 -8.48 13.62
C GLU A 199 16.24 -9.22 14.92
N LYS A 200 15.45 -10.23 15.30
CA LYS A 200 15.73 -11.06 16.49
C LYS A 200 17.08 -11.76 16.42
N LYS A 201 17.46 -12.24 15.23
CA LYS A 201 18.77 -12.88 15.03
C LYS A 201 19.90 -11.87 15.23
N SER A 202 19.75 -10.64 14.73
CA SER A 202 20.73 -9.56 14.95
C SER A 202 20.86 -9.18 16.43
N GLU A 203 19.74 -9.07 17.15
CA GLU A 203 19.72 -8.77 18.60
C GLU A 203 20.41 -9.87 19.42
N SER A 204 20.16 -11.14 19.09
CA SER A 204 20.84 -12.28 19.73
C SER A 204 22.35 -12.34 19.42
N GLY A 205 22.76 -11.91 18.22
CA GLY A 205 24.16 -11.82 17.83
C GLY A 205 24.91 -10.73 18.60
N ILE A 206 24.28 -9.57 18.79
CA ILE A 206 24.85 -8.44 19.55
C ILE A 206 24.98 -8.79 21.05
N ALA A 207 23.97 -9.47 21.62
CA ALA A 207 24.03 -9.96 23.00
C ALA A 207 25.18 -10.96 23.21
N SER A 208 25.52 -11.74 22.18
CA SER A 208 26.61 -12.71 22.23
C SER A 208 28.00 -12.06 22.14
N SER A 209 28.13 -10.94 21.41
CA SER A 209 29.42 -10.25 21.24
C SER A 209 29.82 -9.36 22.42
N VAL A 210 28.84 -8.84 23.19
CA VAL A 210 29.12 -8.00 24.38
C VAL A 210 29.71 -8.81 25.53
N THR A 211 29.39 -10.11 25.65
CA THR A 211 29.90 -10.97 26.74
C THR A 211 31.34 -11.44 26.51
N THR A 212 31.84 -11.47 25.26
CA THR A 212 33.24 -11.83 24.94
C THR A 212 34.25 -10.68 25.00
N GLY A 213 33.81 -9.45 25.30
CA GLY A 213 34.67 -8.26 25.37
C GLY A 213 35.07 -7.83 26.78
N ILE A 214 34.73 -8.61 27.81
CA ILE A 214 35.12 -8.35 29.20
C ILE A 214 35.84 -9.58 29.73
N SER A 215 37.12 -9.71 29.39
CA SER A 215 38.09 -10.56 30.08
C SER A 215 39.46 -9.94 29.91
#